data_AF-A0A261AV93-F1
#
_entry.id   AF-A0A261AV93-F1
#
_cell.length_a   1.000
_cell.length_b   1.000
_cell.length_c   1.000
_cell.angle_alpha   90.00
_cell.angle_beta   90.00
_cell.angle_gamma   90.00
#
_symmetry.space_group_name_H-M   'P 1'
#
loop_
_entity.id
_entity.type
_entity.pdbx_description
1 polymer ?
#
loop_
_entity_poly.entity_id
_entity_poly.type
_entity_poly.pdbx_seq_one_letter_code
_entity_poly.pdbx_strand_id
1 'polypeptide(L)'
;MAEILPNIPIDFQTLIFYNIYQQKTIENSYENYEKLCSATGNQPLLFEKFEKFFNLCSKESLAGDIDIRLCVLSDVINEKSTKKSLNDLRTAFGKETIEKDDHDYWSERFKNSR
;
A
#
# COMPACT_ATOMS: atom_id res chain seq x y z
N MET A 1 10.75 26.94 10.60
CA MET A 1 11.56 26.07 9.73
C MET A 1 10.59 25.20 8.97
N ALA A 2 10.60 25.23 7.64
CA ALA A 2 9.79 24.29 6.87
C ALA A 2 10.35 22.89 7.14
N GLU A 3 9.55 22.02 7.77
CA GLU A 3 9.88 20.60 7.84
C GLU A 3 10.00 20.13 6.39
N ILE A 4 11.20 19.67 6.02
CA ILE A 4 11.41 18.99 4.76
C ILE A 4 10.47 17.78 4.82
N LEU A 5 9.41 17.80 4.01
CA LEU A 5 8.51 16.67 3.82
C LEU A 5 9.42 15.43 3.65
N PRO A 6 9.35 14.42 4.53
CA PRO A 6 10.24 13.29 4.38
C PRO A 6 9.90 12.63 3.06
N ASN A 7 10.91 12.28 2.26
CA ASN A 7 10.70 11.62 0.99
C ASN A 7 10.10 10.23 1.26
N ILE A 8 8.77 10.10 1.12
CA ILE A 8 8.06 8.85 1.33
C ILE A 8 8.31 7.97 0.10
N PRO A 9 8.78 6.72 0.26
CA PRO A 9 8.85 5.79 -0.86
C PRO A 9 7.50 5.64 -1.57
N ILE A 10 7.50 5.65 -2.90
CA ILE A 10 6.26 5.69 -3.73
C ILE A 10 5.35 4.50 -3.45
N ASP A 11 5.91 3.31 -3.29
CA ASP A 11 5.18 2.08 -2.96
C ASP A 11 4.51 2.15 -1.59
N PHE A 12 5.21 2.71 -0.61
CA PHE A 12 4.71 2.90 0.75
C PHE A 12 3.64 4.00 0.81
N GLN A 13 3.83 5.10 0.07
CA GLN A 13 2.80 6.12 -0.12
C GLN A 13 1.55 5.52 -0.76
N THR A 14 1.70 4.77 -1.86
CA THR A 14 0.60 4.10 -2.56
C THR A 14 -0.16 3.15 -1.62
N LEU A 15 0.55 2.38 -0.78
CA LEU A 15 -0.06 1.53 0.24
C LEU A 15 -0.91 2.32 1.24
N ILE A 16 -0.40 3.44 1.75
CA ILE A 16 -1.14 4.27 2.71
C ILE A 16 -2.43 4.81 2.07
N PHE A 17 -2.35 5.36 0.86
CA PHE A 17 -3.53 5.82 0.13
C PHE A 17 -4.55 4.70 -0.09
N TYR A 18 -4.06 3.50 -0.43
CA TYR A 18 -4.93 2.35 -0.59
C TYR A 18 -5.62 1.93 0.72
N ASN A 19 -4.89 1.95 1.83
CA ASN A 19 -5.45 1.68 3.16
C ASN A 19 -6.50 2.73 3.58
N ILE A 20 -6.26 4.01 3.28
CA ILE A 20 -7.23 5.10 3.50
C ILE A 20 -8.48 4.86 2.65
N TYR A 21 -8.33 4.51 1.38
CA TYR A 21 -9.44 4.18 0.49
C TYR A 21 -10.27 2.99 1.02
N GLN A 22 -9.60 1.98 1.57
CA GLN A 22 -10.22 0.84 2.24
C GLN A 22 -10.82 1.17 3.61
N GLN A 23 -10.78 2.45 4.04
CA GLN A 23 -11.28 2.94 5.32
C GLN A 23 -10.63 2.27 6.53
N LYS A 24 -9.35 1.87 6.41
CA LYS A 24 -8.58 1.40 7.56
C LYS A 24 -8.28 2.57 8.49
N THR A 25 -8.38 2.33 9.79
CA THR A 25 -7.83 3.25 10.80
C THR A 25 -6.30 3.25 10.73
N ILE A 26 -5.66 4.20 11.40
CA ILE A 26 -4.20 4.30 11.45
C ILE A 26 -3.62 3.02 12.05
N GLU A 27 -4.23 2.50 13.11
CA GLU A 27 -3.83 1.28 13.81
C GLU A 27 -3.94 0.07 12.89
N ASN A 28 -5.09 -0.13 12.23
CA ASN A 28 -5.28 -1.24 11.29
C ASN A 28 -4.34 -1.14 10.07
N SER A 29 -4.04 0.07 9.63
CA SER A 29 -3.07 0.33 8.56
C SER A 29 -1.65 -0.03 8.98
N TYR A 30 -1.27 0.30 10.23
CA TYR A 30 0.02 -0.03 10.80
C TYR A 30 0.18 -1.53 11.07
N GLU A 31 -0.81 -2.19 11.67
CA GLU A 31 -0.79 -3.66 11.86
C GLU A 31 -0.62 -4.40 10.53
N ASN A 32 -1.29 -3.92 9.48
CA ASN A 32 -1.11 -4.46 8.14
C ASN A 32 0.30 -4.24 7.60
N TYR A 33 0.88 -3.07 7.85
CA TYR A 33 2.26 -2.75 7.49
C TYR A 33 3.28 -3.61 8.24
N GLU A 34 3.08 -3.88 9.54
CA GLU A 34 3.94 -4.79 10.30
C GLU A 34 3.93 -6.22 9.74
N LYS A 35 2.76 -6.70 9.30
CA LYS A 35 2.63 -7.99 8.60
C LYS A 35 3.41 -8.00 7.28
N LEU A 36 3.37 -6.90 6.52
CA LEU A 36 4.14 -6.74 5.28
C LEU A 36 5.65 -6.76 5.52
N CYS A 37 6.12 -6.02 6.52
CA CYS A 37 7.52 -6.02 6.93
C CYS A 37 7.98 -7.42 7.33
N SER A 38 7.20 -8.11 8.16
CA SER A 38 7.49 -9.49 8.58
C SER A 38 7.57 -10.45 7.38
N ALA A 39 6.63 -10.36 6.44
CA ALA A 39 6.62 -11.19 5.23
C ALA A 39 7.78 -10.93 4.27
N THR A 40 8.41 -9.75 4.36
CA THR A 40 9.53 -9.35 3.50
C THR A 40 10.89 -9.39 4.22
N GLY A 41 10.92 -9.84 5.48
CA GLY A 41 12.13 -9.87 6.30
C GLY A 41 12.65 -8.48 6.71
N ASN A 42 11.81 -7.45 6.62
CA ASN A 42 12.15 -6.07 6.96
C ASN A 42 11.70 -5.74 8.39
N GLN A 43 12.43 -4.85 9.05
CA GLN A 43 11.96 -4.25 10.30
C GLN A 43 10.96 -3.12 10.00
N PRO A 44 9.79 -3.09 10.67
CA PRO A 44 8.84 -2.00 10.50
C PRO A 44 9.39 -0.69 11.08
N LEU A 45 8.98 0.42 10.47
CA LEU A 45 9.13 1.75 11.07
C LEU A 45 8.43 1.81 12.44
N LEU A 46 8.90 2.68 13.33
CA LEU A 46 8.18 3.00 14.56
C LEU A 46 6.78 3.57 14.25
N PHE A 47 5.79 3.23 15.08
CA PHE A 47 4.40 3.68 14.94
C PHE A 47 4.28 5.20 14.76
N GLU A 48 4.94 6.00 15.60
CA GLU A 48 4.88 7.47 15.50
C GLU A 48 5.34 8.00 14.12
N LYS A 49 6.32 7.34 13.50
CA LYS A 49 6.81 7.71 12.18
C LYS A 49 5.81 7.31 11.10
N PHE A 50 5.22 6.11 11.21
CA PHE A 50 4.15 5.66 10.34
C PHE A 50 2.92 6.58 10.42
N GLU A 51 2.50 6.94 11.63
CA GLU A 51 1.37 7.83 11.90
C GLU A 51 1.56 9.18 11.22
N LYS A 52 2.76 9.78 11.30
CA LYS A 52 3.08 11.02 10.58
C LYS A 52 2.87 10.87 9.07
N PHE A 53 3.31 9.76 8.48
CA PHE A 53 3.10 9.50 7.06
C PHE A 53 1.64 9.29 6.68
N PHE A 54 0.89 8.57 7.51
CA PHE A 54 -0.54 8.36 7.32
C PHE A 54 -1.31 9.69 7.36
N ASN A 55 -1.02 10.52 8.36
CA ASN A 55 -1.65 11.83 8.54
C ASN A 55 -1.29 12.84 7.45
N LEU A 56 -0.13 12.68 6.81
CA LEU A 56 0.25 13.47 5.65
C LEU A 56 -0.55 13.03 4.42
N CYS A 57 -0.56 11.73 4.12
CA CYS A 57 -1.28 11.18 2.97
C CYS A 57 -2.80 11.38 3.08
N SER A 58 -3.37 11.46 4.30
CA SER A 58 -4.80 11.72 4.50
C SER A 58 -5.24 13.15 4.18
N LYS A 59 -4.28 14.09 4.09
CA LYS A 59 -4.53 15.50 3.77
C LYS A 59 -4.15 15.86 2.34
N GLU A 60 -3.32 15.04 1.71
CA GLU A 60 -2.84 15.25 0.35
C GLU A 60 -3.59 14.37 -0.65
N SER A 61 -3.60 14.77 -1.91
CA SER A 61 -4.01 13.92 -3.01
C SER A 61 -2.80 13.15 -3.53
N LEU A 62 -2.95 11.86 -3.83
CA LEU A 62 -1.91 11.10 -4.54
C LEU A 62 -1.67 11.76 -5.91
N ALA A 63 -0.45 12.28 -6.12
CA ALA A 63 -0.04 12.91 -7.37
C ALA A 63 1.30 12.30 -7.81
N GLY A 64 1.39 11.95 -9.09
CA GLY A 64 2.58 11.32 -9.69
C GLY A 64 2.42 9.82 -9.90
N ASP A 65 3.57 9.14 -10.08
CA ASP A 65 3.62 7.71 -10.33
C ASP A 65 3.14 6.91 -9.10
N ILE A 66 2.52 5.76 -9.36
CA ILE A 66 2.07 4.84 -8.32
C ILE A 66 2.82 3.53 -8.42
N ASP A 67 3.00 2.86 -7.28
CA ASP A 67 3.60 1.54 -7.22
C ASP A 67 2.72 0.61 -6.38
N ILE A 68 2.05 -0.32 -7.06
CA ILE A 68 1.05 -1.18 -6.46
C ILE A 68 1.64 -2.39 -5.72
N ARG A 69 2.95 -2.61 -5.75
CA ARG A 69 3.55 -3.87 -5.27
C ARG A 69 3.22 -4.14 -3.80
N LEU A 70 3.33 -3.14 -2.94
CA LEU A 70 2.96 -3.29 -1.52
C LEU A 70 1.44 -3.45 -1.32
N CYS A 71 0.61 -2.84 -2.15
CA CYS A 71 -0.84 -3.04 -2.12
C CYS A 71 -1.23 -4.47 -2.50
N VAL A 72 -0.64 -5.00 -3.57
CA VAL A 72 -0.88 -6.38 -4.02
C VAL A 72 -0.37 -7.37 -2.99
N LEU A 73 0.82 -7.14 -2.42
CA LEU A 73 1.33 -7.97 -1.34
C LEU A 73 0.40 -7.94 -0.12
N SER A 74 -0.09 -6.75 0.26
CA SER A 74 -1.08 -6.59 1.34
C SER A 74 -2.32 -7.43 1.08
N ASP A 75 -2.86 -7.39 -0.13
CA ASP A 75 -4.04 -8.12 -0.50
C ASP A 75 -3.80 -9.64 -0.51
N VAL A 76 -2.65 -10.10 -0.99
CA VAL A 76 -2.23 -11.51 -0.88
C VAL A 76 -2.09 -11.94 0.58
N ILE A 77 -1.50 -11.08 1.43
CA ILE A 77 -1.32 -11.41 2.85
C ILE A 77 -2.65 -11.61 3.56
N ASN A 78 -3.62 -10.77 3.25
CA ASN A 78 -4.98 -10.83 3.78
C ASN A 78 -5.90 -11.77 2.99
N GLU A 79 -5.32 -12.70 2.21
CA GLU A 79 -6.03 -13.75 1.47
C GLU A 79 -7.13 -13.22 0.53
N LYS A 80 -6.99 -11.97 0.08
CA LYS A 80 -7.91 -11.37 -0.87
C LYS A 80 -7.74 -12.04 -2.24
N SER A 81 -8.86 -12.36 -2.89
CA SER A 81 -8.82 -12.93 -4.24
C SER A 81 -8.22 -11.94 -5.25
N THR A 82 -7.47 -12.46 -6.24
CA THR A 82 -6.82 -11.64 -7.28
C THR A 82 -7.82 -10.73 -8.01
N LYS A 83 -9.02 -11.25 -8.32
CA LYS A 83 -10.08 -10.45 -8.95
C LYS A 83 -10.52 -9.27 -8.08
N LYS A 84 -10.68 -9.50 -6.77
CA LYS A 84 -11.10 -8.44 -5.85
C LYS A 84 -9.98 -7.41 -5.65
N SER A 85 -8.74 -7.86 -5.48
CA SER A 85 -7.54 -7.02 -5.41
C SER A 85 -7.46 -6.06 -6.61
N LEU A 86 -7.55 -6.60 -7.83
CA LEU A 86 -7.52 -5.81 -9.06
C LEU A 86 -8.65 -4.77 -9.12
N ASN A 87 -9.87 -5.18 -8.78
CA ASN A 87 -11.03 -4.29 -8.83
C ASN A 87 -10.89 -3.16 -7.81
N ASP A 88 -10.54 -3.48 -6.56
CA ASP A 88 -10.37 -2.49 -5.50
C ASP A 88 -9.27 -1.48 -5.87
N LEU A 89 -8.13 -1.95 -6.43
CA LEU A 89 -7.04 -1.07 -6.90
C LEU A 89 -7.49 -0.16 -8.04
N ARG A 90 -8.24 -0.68 -9.01
CA ARG A 90 -8.79 0.11 -10.12
C ARG A 90 -9.82 1.14 -9.66
N THR A 91 -10.59 0.83 -8.63
CA THR A 91 -11.53 1.80 -8.05
C THR A 91 -10.79 2.86 -7.24
N ALA A 92 -9.70 2.51 -6.55
CA ALA A 92 -8.89 3.44 -5.78
C ALA A 92 -8.06 4.41 -6.66
N PHE A 93 -7.42 3.88 -7.71
CA PHE A 93 -6.39 4.62 -8.47
C PHE A 93 -6.74 4.88 -9.94
N GLY A 94 -7.90 4.41 -10.38
CA GLY A 94 -8.35 4.52 -11.76
C GLY A 94 -8.06 3.27 -12.58
N LYS A 95 -9.03 2.88 -13.41
CA LYS A 95 -8.96 1.66 -14.24
C LYS A 95 -7.82 1.70 -15.24
N GLU A 96 -7.60 2.85 -15.87
CA GLU A 96 -6.57 3.05 -16.90
C GLU A 96 -5.16 3.08 -16.30
N THR A 97 -5.03 3.38 -15.00
CA THR A 97 -3.75 3.40 -14.28
C THR A 97 -3.28 2.00 -13.90
N ILE A 98 -4.22 1.08 -13.61
CA ILE A 98 -3.88 -0.28 -13.16
C ILE A 98 -3.98 -1.28 -14.32
N GLU A 99 -2.81 -1.60 -14.85
CA GLU A 99 -2.65 -2.67 -15.83
C GLU A 99 -2.92 -4.03 -15.19
N LYS A 100 -3.78 -4.82 -15.84
CA LYS A 100 -4.17 -6.15 -15.33
C LYS A 100 -2.97 -7.10 -15.27
N ASP A 101 -2.13 -7.07 -16.31
CA ASP A 101 -1.05 -8.05 -16.44
C ASP A 101 0.06 -7.80 -15.42
N ASP A 102 0.38 -6.53 -15.12
CA ASP A 102 1.30 -6.17 -14.03
C ASP A 102 0.75 -6.60 -12.66
N HIS A 103 -0.52 -6.29 -12.38
CA HIS A 103 -1.18 -6.75 -11.16
C HIS A 103 -1.17 -8.28 -11.00
N ASP A 104 -1.55 -9.01 -12.05
CA ASP A 104 -1.65 -10.46 -12.02
C ASP A 104 -0.27 -11.09 -11.83
N TYR A 105 0.77 -10.55 -12.49
CA TYR A 105 2.16 -10.96 -12.30
C TYR A 105 2.60 -10.83 -10.83
N TRP A 106 2.40 -9.68 -10.20
CA TRP A 106 2.76 -9.50 -8.79
C TRP A 106 1.93 -10.38 -7.86
N SER A 107 0.63 -10.54 -8.15
CA SER A 107 -0.26 -11.40 -7.34
C SER A 107 0.21 -12.85 -7.36
N GLU A 108 0.56 -13.39 -8.53
CA GLU A 108 1.09 -14.74 -8.68
C GLU A 108 2.46 -14.88 -7.99
N ARG A 109 3.36 -13.93 -8.25
CA ARG A 109 4.71 -13.92 -7.65
C ARG A 109 4.65 -13.99 -6.12
N PHE A 110 3.80 -13.18 -5.50
CA PHE A 110 3.70 -13.14 -4.04
C PHE A 110 3.01 -14.36 -3.44
N LYS A 111 2.05 -14.96 -4.14
CA LYS A 111 1.44 -16.23 -3.70
C LYS A 111 2.42 -17.40 -3.73
N ASN A 112 3.30 -17.44 -4.73
CA ASN A 112 4.29 -18.52 -4.89
C ASN A 112 5.54 -18.34 -4.03
N SER A 113 5.72 -17.17 -3.39
CA SER A 113 6.89 -16.87 -2.54
C SER A 113 6.62 -17.13 -1.04
N ARG A 114 5.47 -17.72 -0.71
CA ARG A 114 5.05 -18.03 0.66
C ARG A 114 5.32 -19.48 1.04
#